data_AF-A0A8T3XSN9-F1
#
_entry.id   AF-A0A8T3XSN9-F1
#
_cell.length_a   1.000
_cell.length_b   1.000
_cell.length_c   1.000
_cell.angle_alpha   90.00
_cell.angle_beta   90.00
_cell.angle_gamma   90.00
#
_symmetry.space_group_name_H-M   'P 1'
#
loop_
_entity.id
_entity.type
_entity.pdbx_description
1 polymer ?
#
loop_
_entity_poly.entity_id
_entity_poly.type
_entity_poly.pdbx_seq_one_letter_code
_entity_poly.pdbx_strand_id
1 'polypeptide(L)' 'MKVLPREFYSRDTVKVAKDLLGKTLVRKIDGYTLAGIITETEAYRYKDDPASHA' A
#
# COMPACT_ATOMS: atom_id res chain seq x y z
N MET A 1 10.74 13.42 1.22
CA MET A 1 10.13 12.10 0.96
C MET A 1 9.78 12.02 -0.51
N LYS A 2 10.13 10.92 -1.20
CA LYS A 2 9.80 10.73 -2.62
C LYS A 2 8.55 9.86 -2.72
N VAL A 3 7.56 10.31 -3.48
CA VAL A 3 6.36 9.51 -3.78
C VAL A 3 6.82 8.24 -4.52
N LEU A 4 6.30 7.08 -4.10
CA LEU A 4 6.59 5.82 -4.76
C LEU A 4 6.01 5.86 -6.20
N PRO A 5 6.76 5.42 -7.21
CA PRO A 5 6.33 5.54 -8.59
C PRO A 5 5.30 4.46 -8.92
N ARG A 6 4.57 4.59 -10.05
CA ARG A 6 3.48 3.66 -10.43
C ARG A 6 3.97 2.22 -10.56
N GLU A 7 5.21 2.04 -10.98
CA GLU A 7 5.90 0.77 -11.17
C GLU A 7 6.09 0.03 -9.84
N PHE A 8 6.13 0.75 -8.70
CA PHE A 8 6.12 0.11 -7.39
C PHE A 8 4.81 -0.63 -7.12
N TYR A 9 3.68 -0.06 -7.54
CA TYR A 9 2.34 -0.63 -7.31
C TYR A 9 1.94 -1.65 -8.39
N SER A 10 2.49 -1.53 -9.60
CA SER A 10 2.16 -2.39 -10.75
C SER A 10 2.95 -3.70 -10.73
N ARG A 11 2.91 -4.41 -9.61
CA ARG A 11 3.61 -5.68 -9.37
C ARG A 11 2.63 -6.68 -8.75
N ASP A 12 3.10 -7.91 -8.54
CA ASP A 12 2.37 -8.93 -7.79
C ASP A 12 1.90 -8.41 -6.42
N THR A 13 0.61 -8.58 -6.11
CA THR A 13 -0.04 -8.02 -4.91
C THR A 13 0.64 -8.44 -3.61
N VAL A 14 1.10 -9.69 -3.52
CA VAL A 14 1.76 -10.21 -2.31
C VAL A 14 3.11 -9.53 -2.12
N LYS A 15 3.86 -9.29 -3.20
CA LYS A 15 5.12 -8.53 -3.13
C LYS A 15 4.88 -7.08 -2.73
N VAL A 16 3.85 -6.43 -3.30
CA VAL A 16 3.52 -5.04 -2.97
C VAL A 16 3.15 -4.90 -1.49
N ALA A 17 2.30 -5.79 -0.95
CA ALA A 17 1.92 -5.77 0.46
C ALA A 17 3.14 -5.85 1.38
N LYS A 18 4.05 -6.81 1.16
CA LYS A 18 5.29 -6.94 1.95
C LYS A 18 6.18 -5.71 1.85
N ASP A 19 6.36 -5.17 0.64
CA ASP A 19 7.24 -4.02 0.41
C ASP A 19 6.66 -2.70 0.93
N LEU A 20 5.34 -2.63 1.17
CA LEU A 20 4.68 -1.49 1.78
C LEU A 20 5.00 -1.35 3.28
N LEU A 21 5.36 -2.44 3.96
CA LEU A 21 5.76 -2.37 5.37
C LEU A 21 6.97 -1.43 5.53
N GLY A 22 6.89 -0.57 6.55
CA GLY A 22 7.88 0.46 6.82
C GLY A 22 7.82 1.68 5.90
N LYS A 23 6.95 1.70 4.88
CA LYS A 23 6.72 2.91 4.06
C LYS A 23 5.84 3.91 4.82
N THR A 24 5.94 5.18 4.46
CA THR A 24 5.14 6.25 5.06
C THR A 24 3.93 6.55 4.21
N LEU A 25 2.73 6.41 4.78
CA LEU A 25 1.50 6.96 4.20
C LEU A 25 1.40 8.43 4.59
N VAL A 26 1.21 9.30 3.60
CA VAL A 26 1.16 10.76 3.79
C VAL A 26 -0.18 11.28 3.30
N ARG A 27 -0.88 12.05 4.14
CA ARG A 27 -2.12 12.76 3.81
C ARG A 27 -1.90 14.26 4.01
N LYS A 28 -2.09 15.03 2.94
CA LYS A 28 -2.18 16.50 3.00
C LYS A 28 -3.66 16.90 3.00
N ILE A 29 -4.10 17.62 4.01
CA ILE A 29 -5.50 18.05 4.18
C ILE A 29 -5.55 19.35 4.98
N ASP A 30 -6.32 20.33 4.51
CA ASP A 30 -6.53 21.63 5.17
C ASP A 30 -5.23 22.34 5.63
N GLY A 31 -4.17 22.24 4.83
CA GLY A 31 -2.85 22.80 5.16
C GLY A 31 -2.01 21.95 6.12
N TYR A 32 -2.57 20.91 6.73
CA TYR A 32 -1.86 19.96 7.57
C TYR A 32 -1.25 18.81 6.76
N THR A 33 -0.15 18.26 7.27
CA THR A 33 0.46 17.01 6.80
C THR A 33 0.37 15.96 7.90
N LEU A 34 -0.46 14.95 7.67
CA LEU A 34 -0.53 13.74 8.49
C LEU A 34 0.38 12.68 7.87
N ALA A 35 1.13 11.97 8.70
CA ALA A 35 2.00 10.89 8.27
C ALA A 35 1.98 9.75 9.27
N GLY A 36 2.04 8.52 8.76
CA GLY A 36 2.14 7.30 9.55
C GLY A 36 2.98 6.25 8.84
N ILE A 37 3.64 5.39 9.60
CA ILE A 37 4.37 4.23 9.07
C ILE A 37 3.39 3.08 8.91
N ILE A 38 3.42 2.43 7.75
CA ILE A 38 2.63 1.21 7.50
C ILE A 38 3.28 0.07 8.30
N THR A 39 2.58 -0.41 9.32
CA THR A 39 3.03 -1.51 10.20
C THR A 39 2.41 -2.84 9.84
N GLU A 40 1.33 -2.84 9.07
CA GLU A 40 0.56 -4.03 8.71
C GLU A 40 -0.07 -3.88 7.32
N THR A 41 -0.20 -5.00 6.60
CA THR A 41 -0.79 -5.08 5.25
C THR A 41 -1.41 -6.45 5.01
N GLU A 42 -2.47 -6.50 4.22
CA GLU A 42 -3.06 -7.74 3.69
C GLU A 42 -2.99 -7.75 2.15
N ALA A 43 -2.87 -8.94 1.57
CA ALA A 43 -2.86 -9.12 0.11
C ALA A 43 -4.05 -10.01 -0.29
N TYR A 44 -4.90 -9.50 -1.19
CA TYR A 44 -6.05 -10.21 -1.73
C TYR A 44 -5.83 -10.55 -3.21
N ARG A 45 -6.03 -11.81 -3.61
CA ARG A 45 -5.58 -12.32 -4.93
C ARG A 45 -6.67 -12.58 -5.97
N TYR A 46 -7.77 -11.81 -5.97
CA TYR A 46 -8.83 -11.97 -6.98
C TYR A 46 -9.39 -13.41 -6.98
N LYS A 47 -9.60 -14.03 -8.15
CA LYS A 47 -10.30 -15.31 -8.34
C LYS A 47 -9.76 -16.50 -7.56
N ASP A 48 -8.48 -16.52 -7.19
CA ASP A 48 -7.88 -17.65 -6.45
C ASP A 48 -7.84 -17.42 -4.93
N ASP A 49 -8.50 -16.35 -4.46
CA ASP A 49 -8.63 -16.01 -3.06
C ASP A 49 -10.11 -15.86 -2.67
N PRO A 50 -10.70 -16.85 -1.97
CA PRO A 50 -12.09 -16.81 -1.53
C PRO A 50 -12.42 -15.64 -0.58
N ALA A 51 -11.41 -15.02 0.05
CA ALA A 51 -11.60 -13.83 0.88
C ALA A 51 -11.59 -12.53 0.06
N SER A 52 -11.21 -12.58 -1.22
CA SER A 52 -11.24 -11.42 -2.11
C SER A 52 -12.66 -11.13 -2.58
N HIS A 53 -13.05 -9.85 -2.60
CA HIS A 53 -14.36 -9.40 -3.11
C HIS A 53 -14.45 -9.33 -4.64
N ALA A 54 -13.34 -9.53 -5.34
CA ALA A 54 -13.21 -9.25 -6.77
C ALA A 54 -13.47 -10.48 -7.64
#